data_AF-A0A967BZ88-F1
#
_entry.id   AF-A0A967BZ88-F1
#
_cell.length_a   1.000
_cell.length_b   1.000
_cell.length_c   1.000
_cell.angle_alpha   90.00
_cell.angle_beta   90.00
_cell.angle_gamma   90.00
#
_symmetry.space_group_name_H-M   'P 1'
#
loop_
_entity.id
_entity.type
_entity.pdbx_description
1 polymer ?
#
loop_
_entity_poly.entity_id
_entity_poly.type
_entity_poly.pdbx_seq_one_letter_code
_entity_poly.pdbx_strand_id
1 'polypeptide(L)'
;ACPDEVEAVMALKGKIRYLRRKLAGVANLRMKVDRPEVVLQQAVFSRGDRRLAPVLLDMAVRGLSFKRSMRAHGLTAWEYAVRPRRKDELFCWDVIDHGLHKEYLWREYLKSARGQLTTACDPGRCRRCGVCNEDTIA
;
A
#
# COMPACT_ATOMS: atom_id res chain seq x y z
N ALA A 1 -2.07 15.51 -12.02
CA ALA A 1 -1.06 14.57 -12.56
C ALA A 1 -0.39 13.87 -11.39
N CYS A 2 0.08 12.64 -11.56
CA CYS A 2 0.94 12.04 -10.53
C CYS A 2 2.27 12.82 -10.55
N PRO A 3 2.78 13.29 -9.40
CA PRO A 3 4.10 13.93 -9.33
C PRO A 3 5.17 13.03 -9.94
N ASP A 4 6.29 13.60 -10.37
CA ASP A 4 7.46 12.76 -10.61
C ASP A 4 8.00 12.18 -9.28
N GLU A 5 8.80 11.11 -9.34
CA GLU A 5 9.34 10.44 -8.16
C GLU A 5 10.08 11.42 -7.23
N VAL A 6 10.84 12.37 -7.80
CA VAL A 6 11.65 13.33 -7.05
C VAL A 6 10.76 14.33 -6.35
N GLU A 7 9.77 14.89 -7.05
CA GLU A 7 8.77 15.80 -6.47
C GLU A 7 8.02 15.13 -5.31
N ALA A 8 7.58 13.88 -5.47
CA ALA A 8 6.90 13.14 -4.42
C ALA A 8 7.79 12.93 -3.19
N VAL A 9 9.05 12.53 -3.38
CA VAL A 9 10.03 12.35 -2.30
C VAL A 9 10.28 13.68 -1.57
N MET A 10 10.42 14.79 -2.30
CA MET A 10 10.61 16.11 -1.72
C MET A 10 9.39 16.57 -0.91
N ALA A 11 8.18 16.33 -1.42
CA ALA A 11 6.94 16.62 -0.71
C ALA A 11 6.83 15.81 0.60
N LEU A 12 7.18 14.51 0.58
CA LEU A 12 7.18 13.67 1.78
C LEU A 12 8.20 14.16 2.81
N LYS A 13 9.42 14.52 2.40
CA LYS A 13 10.43 15.13 3.27
C LYS A 13 9.93 16.41 3.92
N GLY A 14 9.24 17.26 3.14
CA GLY A 14 8.61 18.49 3.63
C GLY A 14 7.57 18.21 4.71
N LYS A 15 6.67 17.25 4.48
CA LYS A 15 5.64 16.82 5.45
C LYS A 15 6.25 16.26 6.73
N ILE A 16 7.27 15.40 6.61
CA ILE A 16 8.00 14.85 7.76
C ILE A 16 8.64 15.97 8.59
N ARG A 17 9.30 16.93 7.93
CA ARG A 17 9.91 18.09 8.60
C ARG A 17 8.87 18.95 9.31
N TYR A 18 7.72 19.17 8.68
CA TYR A 18 6.60 19.89 9.28
C TYR A 18 6.10 19.19 10.55
N LEU A 19 5.84 17.88 10.48
CA LEU A 19 5.36 17.08 11.62
C LEU A 19 6.39 17.07 12.75
N ARG A 20 7.68 16.87 12.44
CA ARG A 20 8.77 16.95 13.45
C ARG A 20 8.73 18.26 14.22
N ARG A 21 8.61 19.39 13.52
CA ARG A 21 8.58 20.72 14.15
C ARG A 21 7.34 20.92 15.02
N LYS A 22 6.17 20.52 14.53
CA LYS A 22 4.90 20.73 15.25
C LYS A 22 4.74 19.82 16.47
N LEU A 23 5.36 18.65 16.43
CA LEU A 23 5.24 17.64 17.48
C LEU A 23 6.42 17.63 18.47
N ALA A 24 7.46 18.45 18.25
CA ALA A 24 8.66 18.48 19.09
C ALA A 24 8.41 18.84 20.57
N GLY A 25 7.37 19.64 20.85
CA GLY A 25 7.04 20.08 22.21
C GLY A 25 6.08 19.14 22.96
N VAL A 26 5.62 18.06 22.34
CA VAL A 26 4.68 17.13 22.98
C VAL A 26 5.45 16.20 23.90
N ALA A 27 5.17 16.29 25.21
CA ALA A 27 5.79 15.43 26.21
C ALA A 27 5.55 13.94 25.89
N ASN A 28 6.58 13.11 26.08
CA ASN A 28 6.54 11.67 25.90
C ASN A 28 6.17 11.18 24.48
N LEU A 29 6.32 12.02 23.45
CA LEU A 29 6.05 11.63 22.06
C LEU A 29 7.35 11.36 21.29
N ARG A 30 7.50 10.13 20.76
CA ARG A 30 8.59 9.76 19.85
C ARG A 30 8.04 9.49 18.45
N MET A 31 8.43 10.32 17.48
CA MET A 31 8.03 10.10 16.09
C MET A 31 9.04 9.21 15.35
N LYS A 32 8.60 8.03 14.92
CA LYS A 32 9.35 7.15 14.00
C LYS A 32 8.84 7.39 12.58
N VAL A 33 9.74 7.64 11.65
CA VAL A 33 9.44 7.81 10.23
C VAL A 33 10.46 7.04 9.41
N ASP A 34 10.00 6.38 8.37
CA ASP A 34 10.86 5.75 7.38
C ASP A 34 11.41 6.80 6.40
N ARG A 35 12.51 6.46 5.73
CA ARG A 35 13.14 7.35 4.75
C ARG A 35 12.35 7.30 3.43
N PRO A 36 11.79 8.42 2.93
CA PRO A 36 11.00 8.43 1.70
C PRO A 36 11.70 7.79 0.50
N GLU A 37 13.03 7.87 0.43
CA GLU A 37 13.84 7.33 -0.66
C GLU A 37 13.95 5.79 -0.67
N VAL A 38 13.66 5.13 0.46
CA VAL A 38 13.81 3.68 0.57
C VAL A 38 12.47 2.95 0.68
N VAL A 39 11.39 3.67 1.02
CA VAL A 39 10.04 3.08 1.17
C VAL A 39 9.34 2.80 -0.15
N LEU A 40 9.86 3.27 -1.29
CA LEU A 40 9.25 2.99 -2.59
C LEU A 40 9.08 1.49 -2.85
N GLN A 41 10.05 0.67 -2.40
CA GLN A 41 9.96 -0.78 -2.49
C GLN A 41 8.76 -1.34 -1.69
N GLN A 42 8.47 -0.79 -0.51
CA GLN A 42 7.30 -1.18 0.27
C GLN A 42 6.00 -0.81 -0.45
N ALA A 43 5.96 0.37 -1.11
CA ALA A 43 4.81 0.78 -1.91
C ALA A 43 4.59 -0.15 -3.12
N VAL A 44 5.67 -0.59 -3.77
CA VAL A 44 5.61 -1.59 -4.85
C VAL A 44 5.05 -2.91 -4.35
N PHE A 45 5.56 -3.45 -3.23
CA PHE A 45 5.09 -4.73 -2.68
C PHE A 45 3.65 -4.67 -2.17
N SER A 46 3.25 -3.56 -1.54
CA SER A 46 1.85 -3.32 -1.14
C SER A 46 0.89 -3.31 -2.33
N ARG A 47 1.43 -3.12 -3.54
CA ARG A 47 0.72 -3.10 -4.80
C ARG A 47 1.09 -4.29 -5.70
N GLY A 48 1.72 -5.31 -5.14
CA GLY A 48 2.15 -6.48 -5.88
C GLY A 48 1.01 -7.14 -6.65
N ASP A 49 1.34 -7.62 -7.84
CA ASP A 49 0.53 -8.53 -8.64
C ASP A 49 1.48 -9.57 -9.24
N ARG A 50 0.97 -10.49 -10.07
CA ARG A 50 1.76 -11.56 -10.69
C ARG A 50 3.03 -11.08 -11.42
N ARG A 51 3.10 -9.83 -11.88
CA ARG A 51 4.29 -9.27 -12.53
C ARG A 51 5.48 -9.16 -11.57
N LEU A 52 5.27 -9.13 -10.26
CA LEU A 52 6.36 -9.14 -9.28
C LEU A 52 6.90 -10.54 -8.99
N ALA A 53 6.20 -11.61 -9.38
CA ALA A 53 6.69 -12.98 -9.17
C ALA A 53 8.12 -13.21 -9.70
N PRO A 54 8.45 -12.87 -10.96
CA PRO A 54 9.82 -13.04 -11.46
C PRO A 54 10.82 -12.08 -10.83
N VAL A 55 10.38 -10.89 -10.38
CA VAL A 55 11.23 -9.94 -9.63
C VAL A 55 11.63 -10.54 -8.28
N LEU A 56 10.69 -11.11 -7.55
CA LEU A 56 10.93 -11.76 -6.26
C LEU A 56 11.81 -13.00 -6.43
N LEU A 57 11.59 -13.79 -7.48
CA LEU A 57 12.42 -14.95 -7.79
C LEU A 57 13.87 -14.55 -8.07
N ASP A 58 14.10 -13.51 -8.86
CA ASP A 58 15.44 -12.97 -9.13
C ASP A 58 16.14 -12.48 -7.86
N MET A 59 15.39 -11.84 -6.95
CA MET A 59 15.94 -11.41 -5.67
C MET A 59 16.33 -12.59 -4.78
N ALA A 60 15.45 -13.60 -4.67
CA ALA A 60 15.62 -14.72 -3.77
C ALA A 60 16.67 -15.73 -4.27
N VAL A 61 16.64 -16.08 -5.55
CA VAL A 61 17.45 -17.17 -6.11
C VAL A 61 18.77 -16.66 -6.68
N ARG A 62 18.76 -15.48 -7.30
CA ARG A 62 19.95 -14.93 -7.99
C ARG A 62 20.64 -13.82 -7.20
N GLY A 63 20.11 -13.45 -6.04
CA GLY A 63 20.66 -12.38 -5.20
C GLY A 63 20.65 -11.00 -5.88
N LEU A 64 19.80 -10.79 -6.89
CA LEU A 64 19.73 -9.51 -7.58
C LEU A 64 19.07 -8.46 -6.67
N SER A 65 19.58 -7.23 -6.71
CA SER A 65 18.96 -6.13 -5.97
C SER A 65 17.57 -5.80 -6.53
N PHE A 66 16.66 -5.30 -5.70
CA PHE A 66 15.29 -4.91 -6.10
C PHE A 66 15.26 -4.06 -7.38
N LYS A 67 16.11 -3.02 -7.46
CA LYS A 67 16.20 -2.15 -8.63
C LYS A 67 16.65 -2.89 -9.89
N ARG A 68 17.59 -3.84 -9.77
CA ARG A 68 18.09 -4.64 -10.89
C ARG A 68 17.03 -5.66 -11.34
N SER A 69 16.37 -6.33 -10.41
CA SER A 69 15.30 -7.29 -10.70
C SER A 69 14.10 -6.60 -11.38
N MET A 70 13.64 -5.46 -10.88
CA MET A 70 12.56 -4.69 -11.52
C MET A 70 12.91 -4.33 -12.96
N ARG A 71 14.13 -3.81 -13.20
CA ARG A 71 14.59 -3.45 -14.55
C ARG A 71 14.70 -4.66 -15.48
N ALA A 72 15.15 -5.81 -14.97
CA ALA A 72 15.27 -7.04 -15.76
C ALA A 72 13.91 -7.50 -16.33
N HIS A 73 12.81 -7.16 -15.66
CA HIS A 73 11.44 -7.47 -16.08
C HIS A 73 10.69 -6.27 -16.67
N GLY A 74 11.41 -5.23 -17.08
CA GLY A 74 10.82 -4.03 -17.72
C GLY A 74 9.89 -3.24 -16.80
N LEU A 75 10.12 -3.29 -15.49
CA LEU A 75 9.32 -2.58 -14.49
C LEU A 75 10.08 -1.39 -13.92
N THR A 76 9.38 -0.26 -13.82
CA THR A 76 9.83 0.91 -13.04
C THR A 76 9.12 0.91 -11.70
N ALA A 77 9.87 1.05 -10.60
CA ALA A 77 9.28 1.05 -9.25
C ALA A 77 8.27 2.19 -9.04
N TRP A 78 8.58 3.39 -9.50
CA TRP A 78 7.69 4.55 -9.41
C TRP A 78 6.37 4.31 -10.15
N GLU A 79 6.44 4.03 -11.46
CA GLU A 79 5.26 3.80 -12.30
C GLU A 79 4.41 2.65 -11.76
N TYR A 80 5.05 1.58 -11.28
CA TYR A 80 4.37 0.46 -10.66
C TYR A 80 3.61 0.85 -9.39
N ALA A 81 4.22 1.65 -8.52
CA ALA A 81 3.65 2.08 -7.26
C ALA A 81 2.48 3.09 -7.43
N VAL A 82 2.54 3.94 -8.45
CA VAL A 82 1.54 5.03 -8.61
C VAL A 82 0.48 4.77 -9.68
N ARG A 83 0.60 3.70 -10.47
CA ARG A 83 -0.37 3.40 -11.53
C ARG A 83 -1.82 3.35 -11.00
N PRO A 84 -2.80 3.90 -11.70
CA PRO A 84 -4.21 3.66 -11.40
C PRO A 84 -4.53 2.15 -11.47
N ARG A 85 -5.48 1.69 -10.66
CA ARG A 85 -6.01 0.33 -10.75
C ARG A 85 -7.23 0.32 -11.66
N ARG A 86 -7.41 -0.77 -12.40
CA ARG A 86 -8.64 -1.03 -13.15
C ARG A 86 -9.54 -1.98 -12.38
N LYS A 87 -10.85 -1.88 -12.59
CA LYS A 87 -11.86 -2.70 -11.91
C LYS A 87 -11.73 -4.19 -12.26
N ASP A 88 -11.40 -4.45 -13.52
CA ASP A 88 -11.22 -5.76 -14.16
C ASP A 88 -9.81 -6.34 -13.98
N GLU A 89 -8.91 -5.64 -13.29
CA GLU A 89 -7.57 -6.16 -13.00
C GLU A 89 -7.61 -7.30 -11.98
N LEU A 90 -6.68 -8.25 -12.10
CA LEU A 90 -6.44 -9.27 -11.09
C LEU A 90 -5.57 -8.71 -9.96
N PHE A 91 -6.12 -8.65 -8.76
CA PHE A 91 -5.39 -8.20 -7.57
C PHE A 91 -4.72 -9.37 -6.85
N CYS A 92 -3.66 -9.09 -6.09
CA CYS A 92 -2.97 -10.12 -5.31
C CYS A 92 -3.84 -10.74 -4.20
N TRP A 93 -4.88 -10.03 -3.74
CA TRP A 93 -5.84 -10.54 -2.77
C TRP A 93 -7.00 -11.32 -3.42
N ASP A 94 -7.16 -11.29 -4.76
CA ASP A 94 -8.21 -12.06 -5.43
C ASP A 94 -8.00 -13.58 -5.30
N VAL A 95 -6.78 -14.02 -4.94
CA VAL A 95 -6.44 -15.44 -4.71
C VAL A 95 -6.47 -15.85 -3.23
N ILE A 96 -6.76 -14.90 -2.32
CA ILE A 96 -6.82 -15.13 -0.88
C ILE A 96 -8.27 -14.94 -0.44
N ASP A 97 -8.86 -15.94 0.21
CA ASP A 97 -10.13 -15.74 0.87
C ASP A 97 -9.94 -14.94 2.17
N HIS A 98 -10.27 -13.64 2.09
CA HIS A 98 -10.26 -12.72 3.21
C HIS A 98 -11.68 -12.26 3.60
N GLY A 99 -12.72 -12.97 3.12
CA GLY A 99 -14.12 -12.71 3.44
C GLY A 99 -14.69 -11.38 2.94
N LEU A 100 -13.95 -10.59 2.13
CA LEU A 100 -14.46 -9.36 1.53
C LEU A 100 -14.67 -9.58 0.03
N HIS A 101 -15.79 -9.09 -0.49
CA HIS A 101 -16.02 -9.07 -1.93
C HIS A 101 -15.08 -8.09 -2.65
N LYS A 102 -14.60 -8.48 -3.84
CA LYS A 102 -13.76 -7.63 -4.70
C LYS A 102 -14.42 -6.27 -4.99
N GLU A 103 -15.73 -6.26 -5.19
CA GLU A 103 -16.52 -5.05 -5.43
C GLU A 103 -16.44 -4.07 -4.27
N TYR A 104 -16.35 -4.59 -3.03
CA TYR A 104 -16.18 -3.76 -1.84
C TYR A 104 -14.81 -3.07 -1.86
N LEU A 105 -13.73 -3.81 -2.09
CA LEU A 105 -12.37 -3.25 -2.18
C LEU A 105 -12.24 -2.23 -3.32
N TRP A 106 -12.91 -2.47 -4.45
CA TRP A 106 -12.98 -1.51 -5.54
C TRP A 106 -13.69 -0.21 -5.14
N ARG A 107 -14.82 -0.28 -4.43
CA ARG A 107 -15.51 0.91 -3.91
C ARG A 107 -14.62 1.69 -2.93
N GLU A 108 -13.90 1.00 -2.05
CA GLU A 108 -12.95 1.61 -1.12
C GLU A 108 -11.79 2.31 -1.84
N TYR A 109 -11.25 1.69 -2.90
CA TYR A 109 -10.27 2.33 -3.76
C TYR A 109 -10.81 3.64 -4.37
N LEU A 110 -12.03 3.62 -4.93
CA LEU A 110 -12.65 4.82 -5.49
C LEU A 110 -12.94 5.90 -4.43
N LYS A 111 -13.36 5.52 -3.23
CA LYS A 111 -13.56 6.46 -2.10
C LYS A 111 -12.26 7.11 -1.67
N SER A 112 -11.18 6.33 -1.54
CA SER A 112 -9.86 6.86 -1.16
C SER A 112 -9.33 7.84 -2.20
N ALA A 113 -9.54 7.59 -3.49
CA ALA A 113 -9.19 8.52 -4.56
C ALA A 113 -9.96 9.86 -4.48
N ARG A 114 -11.16 9.86 -3.89
CA ARG A 114 -11.97 11.07 -3.63
C ARG A 114 -11.72 11.70 -2.25
N GLY A 115 -10.80 11.14 -1.44
CA GLY A 115 -10.59 11.59 -0.07
C GLY A 115 -11.79 11.34 0.86
N GLN A 116 -12.68 10.41 0.51
CA GLN A 116 -13.85 10.07 1.30
C GLN A 116 -13.50 9.03 2.37
N LEU A 117 -13.98 9.26 3.59
CA LEU A 117 -13.77 8.34 4.70
C LEU A 117 -14.68 7.11 4.62
N THR A 118 -14.19 6.02 5.18
CA THR A 118 -14.98 4.82 5.47
C THR A 118 -15.15 4.71 6.97
N THR A 119 -16.36 4.37 7.40
CA THR A 119 -16.67 4.13 8.79
C THR A 119 -15.78 3.02 9.34
N ALA A 120 -15.27 3.24 10.55
CA ALA A 120 -14.42 2.27 11.24
C ALA A 120 -15.15 0.92 11.37
N CYS A 121 -14.37 -0.16 11.45
CA CYS A 121 -14.93 -1.45 11.79
C CYS A 121 -15.46 -1.40 13.22
N ASP A 122 -16.74 -1.70 13.40
CA ASP A 122 -17.38 -1.89 14.70
C ASP A 122 -17.68 -3.38 14.87
N PRO A 123 -16.94 -4.14 15.69
CA PRO A 123 -17.16 -5.57 15.89
C PRO A 123 -18.59 -5.92 16.32
N GLY A 124 -19.31 -5.01 16.98
CA GLY A 124 -20.70 -5.22 17.39
C GLY A 124 -21.70 -5.17 16.24
N ARG A 125 -21.37 -4.49 15.13
CA ARG A 125 -22.31 -4.22 14.02
C ARG A 125 -21.81 -4.63 12.64
N CYS A 126 -20.50 -4.77 12.45
CA CYS A 126 -19.88 -5.01 11.16
C CYS A 126 -19.82 -6.52 10.86
N ARG A 127 -20.35 -6.91 9.69
CA ARG A 127 -20.26 -8.29 9.16
C ARG A 127 -19.55 -8.38 7.80
N ARG A 128 -18.92 -7.28 7.34
CA ARG A 128 -18.37 -7.14 5.98
C ARG A 128 -17.36 -8.23 5.60
N CYS A 129 -16.47 -8.61 6.51
CA CYS A 129 -15.44 -9.62 6.29
C CYS A 129 -15.78 -11.01 6.86
N GLY A 130 -16.96 -11.16 7.48
CA GLY A 130 -17.35 -12.41 8.14
C GLY A 130 -16.62 -12.78 9.43
N VAL A 131 -15.62 -12.01 9.89
CA VAL A 131 -14.85 -12.33 11.12
C VAL A 131 -15.72 -12.25 12.38
N CYS A 132 -16.59 -11.23 12.49
CA CYS A 132 -17.40 -10.97 13.67
C CYS A 132 -18.81 -11.56 13.53
N ASN A 133 -18.92 -12.86 13.23
CA ASN A 133 -20.20 -13.57 13.17
C ASN A 133 -20.63 -14.07 14.55
N GLU A 134 -21.93 -14.22 14.76
CA GLU A 134 -22.52 -14.72 16.02
C GLU A 134 -22.24 -16.22 16.24
N ASP A 135 -21.85 -16.94 15.18
CA ASP A 135 -21.67 -18.40 15.18
C ASP A 135 -20.26 -18.88 15.58
N THR A 136 -19.30 -17.98 15.86
CA THR A 136 -17.90 -18.38 16.18
C THR A 136 -17.72 -18.87 17.63
N ILE A 137 -18.81 -18.99 18.39
CA ILE A 137 -18.83 -19.63 19.72
C ILE A 137 -20.00 -20.62 19.75
N ALA A 138 -19.78 -21.81 19.19
CA ALA A 138 -20.53 -23.02 19.49
C ALA A 138 -19.54 -24.20 19.53
#